data_AF-A0AB33WJF8-F1
#
_entry.id   AF-A0AB33WJF8-F1
#
_cell.length_a   1.000
_cell.length_b   1.000
_cell.length_c   1.000
_cell.angle_alpha   90.00
_cell.angle_beta   90.00
_cell.angle_gamma   90.00
#
_symmetry.space_group_name_H-M   'P 1'
#
loop_
_entity.id
_entity.type
_entity.pdbx_description
1 polymer ?
#
loop_
_entity_poly.entity_id
_entity_poly.type
_entity_poly.pdbx_seq_one_letter_code
_entity_poly.pdbx_strand_id
1 'polypeptide(L)'
;MDHREITLEENGSLHSVEIAYDMKNPSIQINLKNSEHVFYGDNLFFCFAKLRQSFPKITFFCKGAKKNVYPSRASSQMSSGLMAYELQMGKQALRENIVNIFDHEDKNLTNDPNIQLDFFKSWIASLK
;
A
#
# COMPACT_ATOMS: atom_id res chain seq x y z
N MET A 1 12.19 13.62 -3.92
CA MET A 1 11.37 12.44 -4.24
C MET A 1 12.26 11.24 -4.10
N ASP A 2 11.73 10.20 -3.48
CA ASP A 2 12.38 8.91 -3.39
C ASP A 2 11.79 7.97 -4.44
N HIS A 3 12.52 6.93 -4.81
CA HIS A 3 12.18 6.01 -5.90
C HIS A 3 12.20 4.57 -5.40
N ARG A 4 11.32 3.74 -5.95
CA ARG A 4 11.28 2.31 -5.66
C ARG A 4 10.79 1.54 -6.86
N GLU A 5 11.49 0.47 -7.21
CA GLU A 5 10.98 -0.51 -8.16
C GLU A 5 9.96 -1.43 -7.49
N ILE A 6 8.84 -1.67 -8.17
CA ILE A 6 7.85 -2.68 -7.79
C ILE A 6 7.45 -3.55 -8.98
N THR A 7 7.01 -4.77 -8.70
CA THR A 7 6.50 -5.69 -9.70
C THR A 7 4.98 -5.54 -9.85
N LEU A 8 4.52 -5.54 -11.09
CA LEU A 8 3.12 -5.49 -11.49
C LEU A 8 2.77 -6.69 -12.36
N GLU A 9 1.52 -7.13 -12.33
CA GLU A 9 0.93 -8.00 -13.34
C GLU A 9 -0.21 -7.26 -14.05
N GLU A 10 -0.17 -7.23 -15.38
CA GLU A 10 -1.29 -6.81 -16.21
C GLU A 10 -1.47 -7.83 -17.33
N ASN A 11 -2.71 -8.32 -17.52
CA ASN A 11 -3.04 -9.33 -18.55
C ASN A 11 -2.18 -10.61 -18.48
N GLY A 12 -1.75 -11.02 -17.28
CA GLY A 12 -0.92 -12.22 -17.06
C GLY A 12 0.58 -12.01 -17.35
N SER A 13 1.00 -10.78 -17.68
CA SER A 13 2.41 -10.43 -17.89
C SER A 13 2.97 -9.67 -16.71
N LEU A 14 4.01 -10.22 -16.10
CA LEU A 14 4.76 -9.56 -15.04
C LEU A 14 5.77 -8.56 -15.63
N HIS A 15 5.85 -7.38 -15.04
CA HIS A 15 6.87 -6.38 -15.37
C HIS A 15 7.19 -5.52 -14.15
N SER A 16 8.41 -4.99 -14.11
CA SER A 16 8.83 -4.01 -13.11
C SER A 16 8.54 -2.59 -13.58
N VAL A 17 8.18 -1.72 -12.64
CA VAL A 17 8.03 -0.29 -12.86
C VAL A 17 8.62 0.48 -11.69
N GLU A 18 9.13 1.67 -11.97
CA GLU A 18 9.54 2.60 -10.94
C GLU A 18 8.34 3.42 -10.44
N ILE A 19 8.20 3.48 -9.12
CA ILE A 19 7.35 4.42 -8.40
C ILE A 19 8.24 5.50 -7.80
N ALA A 20 7.91 6.76 -8.09
CA ALA A 20 8.45 7.91 -7.38
C ALA A 20 7.44 8.39 -6.32
N TYR A 21 7.91 8.80 -5.15
CA TYR A 21 7.04 9.28 -4.07
C TYR A 21 7.65 10.43 -3.26
N ASP A 22 6.80 11.25 -2.66
CA ASP A 22 7.18 12.35 -1.76
C ASP A 22 6.44 12.21 -0.43
N MET A 23 7.19 12.10 0.68
CA MET A 23 6.62 12.02 2.02
C MET A 23 6.18 13.37 2.60
N LYS A 24 6.82 14.48 2.18
CA LYS A 24 6.55 15.84 2.66
C LYS A 24 5.26 16.39 2.07
N ASN A 25 5.07 16.16 0.77
CA ASN A 25 3.84 16.44 0.04
C ASN A 25 3.30 15.11 -0.48
N PRO A 26 2.51 14.37 0.33
CA PRO A 26 2.15 12.98 0.04
C PRO A 26 1.63 12.80 -1.37
N SER A 27 2.47 12.19 -2.19
CA SER A 27 2.19 11.94 -3.60
C SER A 27 2.95 10.72 -4.10
N ILE A 28 2.36 10.05 -5.09
CA ILE A 28 2.95 8.95 -5.84
C ILE A 28 2.84 9.26 -7.33
N GLN A 29 3.96 9.11 -8.03
CA GLN A 29 4.08 9.23 -9.47
C GLN A 29 4.53 7.91 -10.08
N ILE A 30 3.90 7.51 -11.17
CA ILE A 30 4.17 6.25 -11.86
C ILE A 30 3.92 6.39 -13.36
N ASN A 31 4.73 5.74 -14.19
CA ASN A 31 4.43 5.61 -15.62
C ASN A 31 3.72 4.29 -15.89
N LEU A 32 2.46 4.36 -16.32
CA LEU A 32 1.66 3.21 -16.70
C LEU A 32 0.97 3.48 -18.03
N LYS A 33 0.94 2.47 -18.91
CA LYS A 33 0.28 2.56 -20.23
C LYS A 33 0.82 3.71 -21.08
N ASN A 34 2.14 3.92 -21.03
CA ASN A 34 2.84 5.01 -21.74
C ASN A 34 2.36 6.41 -21.33
N SER A 35 1.87 6.57 -20.10
CA SER A 35 1.42 7.85 -19.57
C SER A 35 1.86 7.99 -18.12
N GLU A 36 2.22 9.21 -17.74
CA GLU A 36 2.53 9.54 -16.36
C GLU A 36 1.25 9.81 -15.57
N HIS A 37 1.17 9.25 -14.37
CA HIS A 37 0.06 9.44 -13.45
C HIS A 37 0.59 9.90 -12.10
N VAL A 38 -0.09 10.87 -11.50
CA VAL A 38 0.25 11.39 -10.17
C VAL A 38 -0.98 11.30 -9.26
N PHE A 39 -0.79 10.73 -8.07
CA PHE A 39 -1.84 10.51 -7.08
C PHE A 39 -1.49 11.22 -5.78
N TYR A 40 -2.42 12.02 -5.27
CA TYR A 40 -2.31 12.74 -4.00
C TYR A 40 -3.25 12.17 -2.94
N GLY A 41 -2.90 12.30 -1.67
CA GLY A 41 -3.72 11.83 -0.55
C GLY A 41 -3.21 12.32 0.79
N ASP A 42 -3.84 11.89 1.87
CA ASP A 42 -3.45 12.31 3.22
C ASP A 42 -2.07 11.76 3.64
N ASN A 43 -1.68 10.64 3.05
CA ASN A 43 -0.40 9.98 3.22
C ASN A 43 -0.13 9.03 2.02
N LEU A 44 1.06 8.46 1.94
CA LEU A 44 1.48 7.58 0.83
C LEU A 44 0.65 6.31 0.70
N PHE A 45 0.17 5.72 1.80
CA PHE A 45 -0.73 4.57 1.74
C PHE A 45 -2.04 4.91 1.02
N PHE A 46 -2.62 6.09 1.29
CA PHE A 46 -3.83 6.54 0.61
C PHE A 46 -3.58 7.05 -0.81
N CYS A 47 -2.39 7.62 -1.10
CA CYS A 47 -1.98 7.88 -2.49
C CYS A 47 -1.96 6.56 -3.28
N PHE A 48 -1.38 5.51 -2.69
CA PHE A 48 -1.27 4.20 -3.32
C PHE A 48 -2.62 3.49 -3.44
N ALA A 49 -3.52 3.68 -2.47
CA ALA A 49 -4.90 3.21 -2.57
C ALA A 49 -5.64 3.81 -3.79
N LYS A 50 -5.52 5.13 -4.01
CA LYS A 50 -6.12 5.80 -5.18
C LYS A 50 -5.51 5.32 -6.49
N LEU A 51 -4.20 5.10 -6.51
CA LEU A 51 -3.49 4.52 -7.66
C LEU A 51 -4.07 3.14 -8.00
N ARG A 52 -4.17 2.22 -7.03
CA ARG A 52 -4.74 0.87 -7.25
C ARG A 52 -6.18 0.90 -7.72
N GLN A 53 -7.00 1.79 -7.17
CA GLN A 53 -8.39 1.99 -7.60
C GLN A 53 -8.51 2.47 -9.05
N SER A 54 -7.54 3.26 -9.52
CA SER A 54 -7.52 3.79 -10.90
C SER A 54 -7.10 2.73 -11.92
N PHE A 55 -6.43 1.66 -11.47
CA PHE A 55 -5.96 0.57 -12.31
C PHE A 55 -6.42 -0.81 -11.77
N PRO A 56 -7.74 -1.09 -11.72
CA PRO A 56 -8.26 -2.29 -11.06
C PRO A 56 -7.83 -3.61 -11.73
N LYS A 57 -7.40 -3.55 -13.00
CA LYS A 57 -6.90 -4.70 -13.78
C LYS A 57 -5.41 -4.98 -13.59
N ILE A 58 -4.69 -4.12 -12.87
CA ILE A 58 -3.26 -4.28 -12.58
C ILE A 58 -3.13 -4.81 -11.16
N THR A 59 -2.41 -5.92 -10.98
CA THR A 59 -2.07 -6.43 -9.64
C THR A 59 -0.72 -5.87 -9.23
N PHE A 60 -0.65 -5.24 -8.05
CA PHE A 60 0.57 -4.65 -7.51
C PHE A 60 1.19 -5.58 -6.46
N PHE A 61 2.39 -6.10 -6.70
CA PHE A 61 3.05 -7.10 -5.86
C PHE A 61 3.82 -6.46 -4.72
N CYS A 62 3.10 -5.80 -3.81
CA CYS A 62 3.70 -5.14 -2.65
C CYS A 62 2.81 -5.18 -1.41
N LYS A 63 3.43 -4.99 -0.23
CA LYS A 63 2.75 -5.01 1.07
C LYS A 63 1.61 -4.01 1.16
N GLY A 64 1.71 -2.85 0.51
CA GLY A 64 0.66 -1.83 0.47
C GLY A 64 -0.65 -2.31 -0.20
N ALA A 65 -0.58 -3.37 -1.02
CA ALA A 65 -1.72 -4.02 -1.63
C ALA A 65 -2.21 -5.24 -0.83
N LYS A 66 -1.52 -5.68 0.23
CA LYS A 66 -1.92 -6.84 1.03
C LYS A 66 -3.14 -6.53 1.90
N LYS A 67 -4.13 -7.43 1.91
CA LYS A 67 -5.41 -7.27 2.62
C LYS A 67 -5.28 -6.94 4.11
N ASN A 68 -4.28 -7.49 4.79
CA ASN A 68 -4.07 -7.29 6.22
C ASN A 68 -3.01 -6.22 6.55
N VAL A 69 -2.57 -5.42 5.56
CA VAL A 69 -1.65 -4.30 5.80
C VAL A 69 -2.44 -3.00 5.85
N TYR A 70 -2.26 -2.26 6.95
CA TYR A 70 -2.91 -0.97 7.15
C TYR A 70 -2.03 -0.03 7.99
N PRO A 71 -1.98 1.28 7.69
CA PRO A 71 -1.20 2.23 8.48
C PRO A 71 -1.90 2.52 9.81
N SER A 72 -1.12 2.71 10.87
CA SER A 72 -1.65 3.28 12.12
C SER A 72 -1.60 4.80 12.05
N ARG A 73 -2.34 5.49 12.94
CA ARG A 73 -2.26 6.96 13.03
C ARG A 73 -0.81 7.44 13.28
N ALA A 74 -0.07 6.71 14.11
CA ALA A 74 1.33 7.01 14.38
C ALA A 74 2.21 6.82 13.14
N SER A 75 2.03 5.73 12.39
CA SER A 75 2.84 5.48 11.19
C SER A 75 2.51 6.47 10.06
N SER A 76 1.25 6.90 9.95
CA SER A 76 0.84 7.99 9.06
C SER A 76 1.54 9.32 9.41
N GLN A 77 1.69 9.65 10.70
CA GLN A 77 2.34 10.89 11.13
C GLN A 77 3.87 10.85 11.01
N MET A 78 4.49 9.73 11.39
CA MET A 78 5.95 9.63 11.44
C MET A 78 6.60 9.31 10.09
N SER A 79 5.92 8.54 9.25
CA SER A 79 6.47 8.03 7.98
C SER A 79 5.63 8.42 6.77
N SER A 80 4.68 9.34 6.92
CA SER A 80 3.74 9.69 5.85
C SER A 80 3.06 8.46 5.26
N GLY A 81 2.77 7.45 6.08
CA GLY A 81 2.14 6.19 5.65
C GLY A 81 3.02 5.26 4.80
N LEU A 82 4.33 5.53 4.66
CA LEU A 82 5.28 4.64 4.00
C LEU A 82 5.46 3.33 4.78
N MET A 83 5.43 3.42 6.12
CA MET A 83 5.45 2.27 7.01
C MET A 83 4.03 1.97 7.48
N ALA A 84 3.65 0.70 7.43
CA ALA A 84 2.35 0.18 7.85
C ALA A 84 2.53 -1.08 8.68
N TYR A 85 1.44 -1.57 9.30
CA TYR A 85 1.49 -2.81 10.07
C TYR A 85 0.86 -3.94 9.26
N GLU A 86 1.53 -5.09 9.21
CA GLU A 86 0.92 -6.34 8.80
C GLU A 86 0.20 -6.98 9.99
N LEU A 87 -1.13 -6.96 9.96
CA LEU A 87 -1.98 -7.25 11.10
C LEU A 87 -2.36 -8.74 11.15
N GLN A 88 -2.48 -9.27 12.37
CA GLN A 88 -2.96 -10.62 12.62
C GLN A 88 -4.11 -10.60 13.63
N MET A 89 -5.22 -11.27 13.31
CA MET A 89 -6.40 -11.36 14.18
C MET A 89 -6.03 -11.94 15.56
N GLY A 90 -6.58 -11.32 16.61
CA GLY A 90 -6.35 -11.71 18.01
C GLY A 90 -4.93 -11.40 18.53
N LYS A 91 -4.08 -10.71 17.77
CA LYS A 91 -2.72 -10.36 18.19
C LYS A 91 -2.46 -8.87 18.10
N GLN A 92 -1.92 -8.31 19.19
CA GLN A 92 -1.42 -6.94 19.21
C GLN A 92 -0.33 -6.75 18.16
N ALA A 93 -0.38 -5.61 17.47
CA ALA A 93 0.62 -5.27 16.46
C ALA A 93 1.87 -4.73 17.17
N LEU A 94 3.01 -5.37 16.94
CA LEU A 94 4.31 -5.03 17.50
C LEU A 94 5.19 -4.37 16.44
N ARG A 95 6.32 -3.82 16.87
CA ARG A 95 7.30 -3.16 15.98
C ARG A 95 7.82 -4.11 14.89
N GLU A 96 7.93 -5.40 15.17
CA GLU A 96 8.32 -6.44 14.21
C GLU A 96 7.30 -6.65 13.08
N ASN A 97 6.05 -6.21 13.25
CA ASN A 97 5.02 -6.30 12.23
C ASN A 97 5.00 -5.08 11.30
N ILE A 98 5.89 -4.11 11.50
CA ILE A 98 6.01 -2.94 10.65
C ILE A 98 6.66 -3.36 9.32
N VAL A 99 6.01 -3.02 8.22
CA VAL A 99 6.45 -3.28 6.85
C VAL A 99 6.46 -1.99 6.04
N ASN A 100 7.33 -1.89 5.03
CA ASN A 100 7.25 -0.81 4.06
C ASN A 100 6.20 -1.18 3.01
N ILE A 101 5.32 -0.24 2.63
CA ILE A 101 4.22 -0.51 1.68
C ILE A 101 4.71 -0.93 0.29
N PHE A 102 5.96 -0.66 -0.07
CA PHE A 102 6.57 -1.07 -1.33
C PHE A 102 7.48 -2.30 -1.21
N ASP A 103 7.57 -2.95 -0.05
CA ASP A 103 8.20 -4.27 0.07
C ASP A 103 7.41 -5.30 -0.75
N HIS A 104 8.09 -6.22 -1.42
CA HIS A 104 7.47 -7.23 -2.27
C HIS A 104 6.49 -8.13 -1.50
N GLU A 105 5.35 -8.45 -2.12
CA GLU A 105 4.35 -9.40 -1.59
C GLU A 105 3.52 -9.95 -2.75
N ASP A 106 3.22 -11.25 -2.71
CA ASP A 106 2.45 -11.98 -3.72
C ASP A 106 1.18 -12.64 -3.16
N LYS A 107 0.96 -12.59 -1.84
CA LYS A 107 -0.16 -13.27 -1.18
C LYS A 107 -1.23 -12.30 -0.71
N ASN A 108 -2.49 -12.71 -0.90
CA ASN A 108 -3.66 -12.03 -0.35
C ASN A 108 -3.69 -10.53 -0.71
N LEU A 109 -3.38 -10.21 -1.96
CA LEU A 109 -3.40 -8.86 -2.50
C LEU A 109 -4.85 -8.40 -2.77
N THR A 110 -5.04 -7.09 -2.83
CA THR A 110 -6.30 -6.43 -3.18
C THR A 110 -6.03 -5.06 -3.82
N ASN A 111 -6.88 -4.67 -4.76
CA ASN A 111 -6.95 -3.29 -5.27
C ASN A 111 -8.05 -2.47 -4.60
N ASP A 112 -8.94 -3.11 -3.82
CA ASP A 112 -9.96 -2.43 -3.05
C ASP A 112 -9.43 -2.07 -1.65
N PRO A 113 -9.23 -0.78 -1.34
CA PRO A 113 -8.78 -0.35 -0.02
C PRO A 113 -9.84 -0.56 1.07
N ASN A 114 -11.13 -0.72 0.74
CA ASN A 114 -12.16 -1.02 1.74
C ASN A 114 -11.91 -2.39 2.38
N ILE A 115 -11.41 -3.36 1.63
CA ILE A 115 -11.03 -4.67 2.18
C ILE A 115 -9.95 -4.52 3.26
N GLN A 116 -8.97 -3.65 3.06
CA GLN A 116 -7.92 -3.38 4.05
C GLN A 116 -8.48 -2.64 5.28
N LEU A 117 -9.37 -1.67 5.06
CA LEU A 117 -10.05 -0.95 6.14
C LEU A 117 -10.92 -1.88 7.00
N ASP A 118 -11.67 -2.79 6.38
CA ASP A 118 -12.54 -3.71 7.07
C ASP A 118 -11.76 -4.79 7.83
N PHE A 119 -10.63 -5.23 7.27
CA PHE A 119 -9.69 -6.07 8.00
C PHE A 119 -9.16 -5.34 9.24
N PHE A 120 -8.74 -4.07 9.10
CA PHE A 120 -8.26 -3.26 10.22
C PHE A 120 -9.30 -3.11 11.32
N LYS A 121 -10.56 -2.79 10.98
CA LYS A 121 -11.66 -2.70 11.95
C LYS A 121 -11.92 -4.02 12.67
N SER A 122 -11.92 -5.13 11.91
CA SER A 122 -12.11 -6.46 12.47
C SER A 122 -10.95 -6.85 13.40
N TRP A 123 -9.72 -6.49 13.03
CA TRP A 123 -8.54 -6.68 13.86
C TRP A 123 -8.68 -5.93 15.18
N ILE A 124 -9.03 -4.64 15.17
CA ILE A 124 -9.28 -3.87 16.39
C ILE A 124 -10.31 -4.56 17.28
N ALA A 125 -11.42 -5.04 16.71
CA ALA A 125 -12.47 -5.74 17.46
C ALA A 125 -12.01 -7.08 18.05
N SER A 126 -10.98 -7.71 17.47
CA SER A 126 -10.41 -8.98 17.92
C SER A 126 -9.41 -8.87 19.08
N LEU A 127 -8.95 -7.67 19.42
CA LEU A 127 -7.97 -7.43 20.50
C LEU A 127 -8.61 -7.35 21.90
N LYS A 128 -9.89 -7.71 22.01
CA LYS A 128 -10.66 -7.69 23.26
C LYS A 128 -10.20 -8.76 24.23
#